data_AF-A0A1B6KDS9-F1
#
_entry.id   AF-A0A1B6KDS9-F1
#
_cell.length_a   1.000
_cell.length_b   1.000
_cell.length_c   1.000
_cell.angle_alpha   90.00
_cell.angle_beta   90.00
_cell.angle_gamma   90.00
#
_symmetry.space_group_name_H-M   'P 1'
#
loop_
_entity.id
_entity.type
_entity.pdbx_description
1 polymer ?
#
loop_
_entity_poly.entity_id
_entity_poly.type
_entity_poly.pdbx_seq_one_letter_code
_entity_poly.pdbx_strand_id
1 'polypeptide(L)'
;IWAIVLFFWNEYYNIAQAGYVLSKGSIKTLIERFPSSESCLISGKYWKNDDFYLGKYLAELGVMPTDTRDRLGRGRFHLYTISQLAAPGNSELLSKYWRSSIFPVRQGLDCCHPLSITFRGSGKTPIYFYHYLLYNVHIHREAGRLGNVKSDTFTPTDEIWQQFVLDELGPNVNLSSITPKKFYNLWVDKLDSPSIFNKKLRALFGGDSDD
;
A
#
# COMPACT_ATOMS: atom_id res chain seq x y z
N ILE A 1 4.66 -21.41 -16.17
CA ILE A 1 4.26 -20.72 -14.91
C ILE A 1 4.70 -19.27 -15.01
N TRP A 2 3.95 -18.31 -14.48
CA TRP A 2 4.23 -16.87 -14.66
C TRP A 2 4.66 -16.23 -13.34
N ALA A 3 5.93 -15.83 -13.22
CA ALA A 3 6.48 -15.04 -12.11
C ALA A 3 7.96 -14.67 -12.31
N ILE A 4 8.62 -14.20 -11.24
CA ILE A 4 10.08 -14.01 -11.25
C ILE A 4 10.78 -15.34 -11.05
N VAL A 5 11.71 -15.63 -11.96
CA VAL A 5 12.42 -16.91 -12.01
C VAL A 5 13.75 -16.81 -11.26
N LEU A 6 14.02 -17.82 -10.44
CA LEU A 6 15.27 -18.05 -9.73
C LEU A 6 15.96 -19.31 -10.25
N PHE A 7 17.27 -19.37 -10.06
CA PHE A 7 18.07 -20.56 -10.31
C PHE A 7 18.76 -21.01 -9.03
N PHE A 8 18.49 -22.25 -8.61
CA PHE A 8 19.09 -22.86 -7.42
C PHE A 8 19.16 -24.37 -7.60
N TRP A 9 20.25 -25.01 -7.18
CA TRP A 9 20.45 -26.47 -7.25
C TRP A 9 20.04 -27.09 -8.59
N ASN A 10 20.47 -26.47 -9.69
CA ASN A 10 20.19 -26.89 -11.05
C ASN A 10 18.70 -26.87 -11.45
N GLU A 11 17.86 -26.11 -10.73
CA GLU A 11 16.45 -25.94 -11.07
C GLU A 11 16.05 -24.48 -11.21
N TYR A 12 15.16 -24.25 -12.17
CA TYR A 12 14.48 -22.98 -12.36
C TYR A 12 13.12 -23.02 -11.68
N TYR A 13 12.86 -22.07 -10.79
CA TYR A 13 11.59 -22.00 -10.06
C TYR A 13 11.11 -20.56 -9.92
N ASN A 14 9.82 -20.40 -9.64
CA ASN A 14 9.23 -19.08 -9.40
C ASN A 14 9.20 -18.80 -7.90
N ILE A 15 9.66 -17.62 -7.49
CA ILE A 15 9.70 -17.24 -6.08
C ILE A 15 8.31 -16.87 -5.55
N ALA A 16 7.92 -17.44 -4.40
CA ALA A 16 6.59 -17.23 -3.83
C ALA A 16 6.36 -15.80 -3.35
N GLN A 17 7.38 -15.10 -2.83
CA GLN A 17 7.19 -13.74 -2.30
C GLN A 17 6.85 -12.72 -3.39
N ALA A 18 7.10 -13.02 -4.67
CA ALA A 18 6.64 -12.21 -5.80
C ALA A 18 5.18 -12.50 -6.18
N GLY A 19 4.62 -13.62 -5.71
CA GLY A 19 3.42 -14.22 -6.26
C GLY A 19 3.66 -14.86 -7.63
N TYR A 20 2.88 -15.87 -7.97
CA TYR A 20 2.92 -16.55 -9.26
C TYR A 20 1.54 -17.04 -9.71
N VAL A 21 1.39 -17.24 -11.02
CA VAL A 21 0.17 -17.80 -11.62
C VAL A 21 0.46 -19.16 -12.23
N LEU A 22 -0.32 -20.16 -11.81
CA LEU A 22 -0.34 -21.51 -12.35
C LEU A 22 -1.57 -21.70 -13.26
N SER A 23 -1.38 -22.42 -14.37
CA SER A 23 -2.51 -22.83 -15.19
C SER A 23 -3.29 -23.95 -14.49
N LYS A 24 -4.58 -24.09 -14.83
CA LYS A 24 -5.39 -25.23 -14.33
C LYS A 24 -4.75 -26.57 -14.69
N GLY A 25 -4.13 -26.68 -15.88
CA GLY A 25 -3.41 -27.88 -16.30
C GLY A 25 -2.23 -28.21 -15.39
N SER A 26 -1.39 -27.20 -15.08
CA SER A 26 -0.25 -27.36 -14.17
C SER A 26 -0.67 -27.85 -12.78
N ILE A 27 -1.77 -27.32 -12.25
CA ILE A 27 -2.32 -27.76 -10.96
C ILE A 27 -2.83 -29.20 -11.05
N LYS A 28 -3.56 -29.54 -12.13
CA LYS A 28 -4.10 -30.89 -12.34
C LYS A 28 -2.97 -31.93 -12.38
N THR A 29 -1.93 -31.69 -13.18
CA THR A 29 -0.78 -32.61 -13.28
C THR A 29 -0.04 -32.75 -11.94
N LEU A 30 0.07 -31.66 -11.17
CA LEU A 30 0.68 -31.72 -9.84
C LEU A 30 -0.15 -32.56 -8.85
N ILE A 31 -1.48 -32.45 -8.89
CA ILE A 31 -2.39 -33.27 -8.08
C ILE A 31 -2.29 -34.75 -8.49
N GLU A 32 -2.23 -35.04 -9.79
CA GLU A 32 -2.07 -36.40 -10.30
C GLU A 32 -0.72 -37.01 -9.88
N ARG A 33 0.34 -36.20 -9.80
CA ARG A 33 1.66 -36.62 -9.30
C ARG A 33 1.65 -36.98 -7.81
N PHE A 34 0.80 -36.31 -7.02
CA PHE A 34 0.69 -36.45 -5.58
C PHE A 34 -0.75 -36.72 -5.14
N PRO A 35 -1.28 -37.93 -5.39
CA PRO A 35 -2.68 -38.27 -5.10
C PRO A 35 -3.00 -38.34 -3.60
N SER A 36 -1.98 -38.35 -2.73
CA SER A 36 -2.13 -38.36 -1.27
C SER A 36 -1.04 -37.53 -0.58
N SER A 37 -1.33 -37.04 0.62
CA SER A 37 -0.34 -36.34 1.46
C SER A 37 0.91 -37.19 1.71
N GLU A 38 0.73 -38.50 1.89
CA GLU A 38 1.84 -39.44 2.12
C GLU A 38 2.77 -39.50 0.91
N SER A 39 2.21 -39.57 -0.31
CA SER A 39 3.01 -39.56 -1.55
C SER A 39 3.82 -38.27 -1.72
N CYS A 40 3.28 -37.14 -1.29
CA CYS A 40 3.97 -35.85 -1.27
C CYS A 40 5.09 -35.85 -0.22
N LEU A 41 4.85 -36.34 1.00
CA LEU A 41 5.84 -36.34 2.08
C LEU A 41 7.05 -37.24 1.78
N ILE A 42 6.84 -38.39 1.13
CA ILE A 42 7.91 -39.34 0.77
C ILE A 42 8.80 -38.80 -0.35
N SER A 43 8.27 -37.93 -1.23
CA SER A 43 9.01 -37.37 -2.38
C SER A 43 10.23 -36.52 -1.99
N GLY A 44 10.31 -36.08 -0.74
CA GLY A 44 11.50 -35.48 -0.14
C GLY A 44 11.22 -34.23 0.68
N LYS A 45 12.18 -33.86 1.54
CA LYS A 45 12.15 -32.63 2.35
C LYS A 45 13.45 -31.83 2.14
N TYR A 46 13.53 -31.06 1.06
CA TYR A 46 14.54 -30.05 0.77
C TYR A 46 14.36 -28.73 1.56
N TRP A 47 15.17 -28.50 2.59
CA TRP A 47 15.52 -27.14 3.09
C TRP A 47 14.39 -26.14 3.45
N LYS A 48 13.15 -26.62 3.65
CA LYS A 48 11.96 -25.79 3.96
C LYS A 48 11.70 -24.64 2.96
N ASN A 49 12.12 -24.79 1.70
CA ASN A 49 11.88 -23.78 0.67
C ASN A 49 10.74 -24.19 -0.26
N ASP A 50 9.50 -23.87 0.10
CA ASP A 50 8.25 -24.31 -0.54
C ASP A 50 8.18 -24.02 -2.04
N ASP A 51 8.59 -22.82 -2.45
CA ASP A 51 8.58 -22.40 -3.85
C ASP A 51 9.56 -23.19 -4.75
N PHE A 52 10.70 -23.60 -4.19
CA PHE A 52 11.64 -24.48 -4.86
C PHE A 52 11.07 -25.89 -5.04
N TYR A 53 10.40 -26.47 -4.04
CA TYR A 53 9.75 -27.79 -4.22
C TYR A 53 8.72 -27.75 -5.33
N LEU A 54 7.89 -26.70 -5.33
CA LEU A 54 6.88 -26.53 -6.34
C LEU A 54 7.52 -26.44 -7.73
N GLY A 55 8.58 -25.65 -7.88
CA GLY A 55 9.33 -25.53 -9.13
C GLY A 55 9.95 -26.85 -9.58
N LYS A 56 10.63 -27.56 -8.67
CA LYS A 56 11.27 -28.85 -8.94
C LYS A 56 10.25 -29.88 -9.44
N TYR A 57 9.14 -30.08 -8.73
CA TYR A 57 8.16 -31.09 -9.15
C TYR A 57 7.43 -30.69 -10.42
N LEU A 58 7.22 -29.40 -10.66
CA LEU A 58 6.68 -28.95 -11.94
C LEU A 58 7.68 -29.19 -13.08
N ALA A 59 8.98 -29.00 -12.86
CA ALA A 59 10.03 -29.30 -13.83
C ALA A 59 10.11 -30.80 -14.16
N GLU A 60 10.01 -31.68 -13.16
CA GLU A 60 9.91 -33.15 -13.37
C GLU A 60 8.72 -33.54 -14.26
N LEU A 61 7.66 -32.73 -14.26
CA LEU A 61 6.45 -32.89 -15.07
C LEU A 61 6.51 -32.12 -16.41
N GLY A 62 7.66 -31.55 -16.76
CA GLY A 62 7.85 -30.76 -17.99
C GLY A 62 7.21 -29.36 -17.95
N VAL A 63 6.80 -28.88 -16.77
CA VAL A 63 6.18 -27.56 -16.59
C VAL A 63 7.22 -26.56 -16.09
N MET A 64 7.76 -25.77 -17.01
CA MET A 64 8.83 -24.80 -16.70
C MET A 64 8.29 -23.39 -16.38
N PRO A 65 9.07 -22.58 -15.63
CA PRO A 65 8.86 -21.13 -15.55
C PRO A 65 8.96 -20.44 -16.91
N THR A 66 8.24 -19.32 -17.06
CA THR A 66 8.23 -18.51 -18.29
C THR A 66 8.66 -17.10 -17.96
N ASP A 67 9.44 -16.46 -18.85
CA ASP A 67 9.75 -15.04 -18.72
C ASP A 67 8.49 -14.20 -18.92
N THR A 68 8.13 -13.42 -17.91
CA THR A 68 6.90 -12.60 -17.88
C THR A 68 7.16 -11.13 -18.18
N ARG A 69 8.41 -10.76 -18.42
CA ARG A 69 8.81 -9.38 -18.70
C ARG A 69 8.33 -8.93 -20.07
N ASP A 70 8.24 -7.62 -20.26
CA ASP A 70 8.01 -7.06 -21.59
C ASP A 70 9.29 -6.97 -22.42
N ARG A 71 9.15 -6.47 -23.67
CA ARG A 71 10.25 -6.18 -24.58
C ARG A 71 11.31 -5.22 -24.04
N LEU A 72 10.99 -4.44 -22.99
CA LEU A 72 11.90 -3.52 -22.33
C LEU A 72 12.56 -4.14 -21.08
N GLY A 73 12.24 -5.39 -20.77
CA GLY A 73 12.75 -6.12 -19.60
C GLY A 73 12.05 -5.73 -18.29
N ARG A 74 10.87 -5.10 -18.33
CA ARG A 74 10.13 -4.68 -17.13
C ARG A 74 9.30 -5.84 -16.58
N GLY A 75 9.44 -6.10 -15.28
CA GLY A 75 8.72 -7.17 -14.58
C GLY A 75 7.23 -6.88 -14.40
N ARG A 76 6.43 -7.95 -14.32
CA ARG A 76 5.01 -7.89 -13.94
C ARG A 76 4.75 -8.39 -12.52
N PHE A 77 5.62 -9.26 -12.01
CA PHE A 77 5.59 -9.76 -10.65
C PHE A 77 6.77 -9.17 -9.90
N HIS A 78 6.54 -8.69 -8.67
CA HIS A 78 7.51 -7.86 -7.95
C HIS A 78 7.71 -8.33 -6.51
N LEU A 79 8.97 -8.58 -6.13
CA LEU A 79 9.37 -8.93 -4.75
C LEU A 79 9.40 -7.75 -3.79
N TYR A 80 9.33 -6.55 -4.33
CA TYR A 80 9.52 -5.32 -3.59
C TYR A 80 8.21 -4.53 -3.62
N THR A 81 8.09 -3.61 -2.66
CA THR A 81 6.96 -2.69 -2.65
C THR A 81 7.12 -1.72 -3.82
N ILE A 82 6.01 -1.15 -4.29
CA ILE A 82 6.07 -0.13 -5.34
C ILE A 82 6.99 1.04 -4.94
N SER A 83 6.99 1.47 -3.67
CA SER A 83 7.86 2.53 -3.18
C SER A 83 9.35 2.18 -3.29
N GLN A 84 9.73 0.94 -3.03
CA GLN A 84 11.13 0.46 -3.15
C GLN A 84 11.60 0.36 -4.60
N LEU A 85 10.68 0.11 -5.54
CA LEU A 85 10.99 0.02 -6.96
C LEU A 85 10.95 1.38 -7.66
N ALA A 86 9.99 2.23 -7.32
CA ALA A 86 9.80 3.52 -7.95
C ALA A 86 10.81 4.57 -7.46
N ALA A 87 11.23 4.52 -6.19
CA ALA A 87 12.22 5.44 -5.66
C ALA A 87 13.65 5.02 -6.10
N PRO A 88 14.42 5.91 -6.76
CA PRO A 88 15.81 5.62 -7.09
C PRO A 88 16.69 5.60 -5.83
N GLY A 89 17.82 4.86 -5.90
CA GLY A 89 18.89 4.95 -4.90
C GLY A 89 18.90 3.84 -3.82
N ASN A 90 18.04 2.82 -3.92
CA ASN A 90 17.98 1.73 -2.95
C ASN A 90 18.67 0.46 -3.49
N SER A 91 19.93 0.61 -3.93
CA SER A 91 20.68 -0.41 -4.70
C SER A 91 21.12 -1.61 -3.86
N GLU A 92 21.42 -1.40 -2.57
CA GLU A 92 21.82 -2.47 -1.65
C GLU A 92 20.70 -3.51 -1.49
N LEU A 93 19.45 -3.06 -1.43
CA LEU A 93 18.26 -3.90 -1.32
C LEU A 93 18.05 -4.81 -2.54
N LEU A 94 18.42 -4.33 -3.74
CA LEU A 94 18.35 -5.08 -4.98
C LEU A 94 19.49 -6.09 -5.13
N SER A 95 20.67 -5.74 -4.62
CA SER A 95 21.90 -6.52 -4.78
C SER A 95 21.83 -7.95 -4.22
N LYS A 96 21.11 -8.16 -3.12
CA LYS A 96 20.94 -9.48 -2.48
C LYS A 96 20.14 -10.44 -3.36
N TYR A 97 19.17 -9.92 -4.10
CA TYR A 97 18.27 -10.71 -4.93
C TYR A 97 18.85 -11.05 -6.31
N TRP A 98 19.60 -10.10 -6.90
CA TRP A 98 20.24 -10.30 -8.21
C TRP A 98 21.13 -11.54 -8.28
N ARG A 99 21.66 -12.02 -7.15
CA ARG A 99 22.54 -13.21 -7.12
C ARG A 99 21.83 -14.51 -7.47
N SER A 100 20.53 -14.60 -7.21
CA SER A 100 19.75 -15.83 -7.45
C SER A 100 18.77 -15.67 -8.62
N SER A 101 18.43 -14.44 -8.97
CA SER A 101 17.51 -14.15 -10.06
C SER A 101 18.18 -14.25 -11.41
N ILE A 102 17.47 -14.84 -12.36
CA ILE A 102 17.96 -14.91 -13.74
C ILE A 102 17.86 -13.56 -14.46
N PHE A 103 17.12 -12.60 -13.89
CA PHE A 103 16.88 -11.28 -14.48
C PHE A 103 17.14 -10.14 -13.48
N PRO A 104 17.84 -9.07 -13.88
CA PRO A 104 18.05 -7.93 -13.01
C PRO A 104 16.75 -7.16 -12.76
N VAL A 105 16.52 -6.79 -11.50
CA VAL A 105 15.43 -5.89 -11.09
C VAL A 105 15.81 -4.45 -11.43
N ARG A 106 14.89 -3.73 -12.07
CA ARG A 106 15.04 -2.30 -12.39
C ARG A 106 14.38 -1.42 -11.32
N GLN A 107 14.96 -0.25 -11.09
CA GLN A 107 14.43 0.80 -10.21
C GLN A 107 14.12 2.07 -11.00
N GLY A 108 13.35 2.98 -10.40
CA GLY A 108 12.94 4.25 -10.98
C GLY A 108 11.66 4.13 -11.80
N LEU A 109 11.41 5.15 -12.64
CA LEU A 109 10.19 5.26 -13.44
C LEU A 109 9.99 4.07 -14.41
N ASP A 110 11.09 3.43 -14.83
CA ASP A 110 11.08 2.27 -15.73
C ASP A 110 11.18 0.92 -15.00
N CYS A 111 10.99 0.88 -13.68
CA CYS A 111 11.06 -0.38 -12.90
C CYS A 111 10.07 -1.43 -13.40
N CYS A 112 8.86 -0.98 -13.74
CA CYS A 112 7.67 -1.78 -13.58
C CYS A 112 6.83 -1.73 -14.84
N HIS A 113 6.29 -2.89 -15.23
CA HIS A 113 5.39 -2.96 -16.37
C HIS A 113 4.07 -2.21 -16.07
N PRO A 114 3.46 -1.47 -17.02
CA PRO A 114 2.17 -0.81 -16.81
C PRO A 114 1.04 -1.79 -16.43
N LEU A 115 1.13 -3.03 -16.91
CA LEU A 115 0.27 -4.14 -16.52
C LEU A 115 0.98 -5.05 -15.50
N SER A 116 1.47 -4.45 -14.41
CA SER A 116 2.01 -5.19 -13.27
C SER A 116 0.87 -5.95 -12.57
N ILE A 117 1.16 -7.16 -12.11
CA ILE A 117 0.19 -8.09 -11.52
C ILE A 117 0.30 -8.08 -10.00
N THR A 118 1.51 -8.10 -9.45
CA THR A 118 1.73 -8.19 -8.00
C THR A 118 2.86 -7.29 -7.52
N PHE A 119 2.71 -6.77 -6.30
CA PHE A 119 3.78 -6.12 -5.53
C PHE A 119 3.82 -6.72 -4.13
N ARG A 120 4.99 -6.73 -3.50
CA ARG A 120 5.08 -7.10 -2.09
C ARG A 120 4.30 -6.09 -1.24
N GLY A 121 3.42 -6.59 -0.38
CA GLY A 121 2.68 -5.76 0.57
C GLY A 121 3.57 -5.15 1.64
N SER A 122 3.24 -3.95 2.09
CA SER A 122 3.91 -3.25 3.21
C SER A 122 2.95 -2.93 4.38
N GLY A 123 1.86 -3.69 4.49
CA GLY A 123 0.80 -3.50 5.49
C GLY A 123 -0.57 -3.35 4.86
N LYS A 124 -1.60 -3.16 5.71
CA LYS A 124 -3.01 -3.03 5.26
C LYS A 124 -3.30 -1.66 4.65
N THR A 125 -2.79 -0.58 5.25
CA THR A 125 -3.10 0.81 4.85
C THR A 125 -2.77 1.13 3.38
N PRO A 126 -1.61 0.76 2.82
CA PRO A 126 -1.28 1.08 1.44
C PRO A 126 -2.24 0.43 0.43
N ILE A 127 -2.78 -0.76 0.72
CA ILE A 127 -3.72 -1.44 -0.17
C ILE A 127 -5.02 -0.64 -0.33
N TYR A 128 -5.57 -0.11 0.78
CA TYR A 128 -6.75 0.76 0.72
C TYR A 128 -6.47 2.07 0.00
N PHE A 129 -5.29 2.64 0.20
CA PHE A 129 -4.86 3.84 -0.51
C PHE A 129 -4.75 3.59 -2.02
N TYR A 130 -4.10 2.50 -2.45
CA TYR A 130 -4.02 2.13 -3.87
C TYR A 130 -5.39 1.83 -4.46
N HIS A 131 -6.28 1.16 -3.71
CA HIS A 131 -7.64 0.92 -4.14
C HIS A 131 -8.38 2.25 -4.38
N TYR A 132 -8.28 3.20 -3.44
CA TYR A 132 -8.88 4.52 -3.61
C TYR A 132 -8.33 5.23 -4.84
N LEU A 133 -7.01 5.25 -5.05
CA LEU A 133 -6.39 5.88 -6.21
C LEU A 133 -6.79 5.24 -7.54
N LEU A 134 -6.96 3.92 -7.60
CA LEU A 134 -7.24 3.19 -8.83
C LEU A 134 -8.72 3.19 -9.20
N TYR A 135 -9.61 3.12 -8.22
CA TYR A 135 -11.04 2.87 -8.45
C TYR A 135 -11.95 4.03 -8.03
N ASN A 136 -11.48 4.94 -7.16
CA ASN A 136 -12.33 6.01 -6.62
C ASN A 136 -11.86 7.41 -7.04
N VAL A 137 -10.57 7.59 -7.34
CA VAL A 137 -10.04 8.87 -7.84
C VAL A 137 -10.28 9.00 -9.33
N HIS A 138 -10.91 10.11 -9.71
CA HIS A 138 -11.12 10.48 -11.10
C HIS A 138 -10.08 11.53 -11.48
N ILE A 139 -9.16 11.17 -12.37
CA ILE A 139 -8.15 12.12 -12.88
C ILE A 139 -8.79 12.92 -14.02
N HIS A 140 -9.02 14.19 -13.80
CA HIS A 140 -9.47 15.11 -14.85
C HIS A 140 -8.28 15.45 -15.76
N ARG A 141 -8.30 14.97 -17.00
CA ARG A 141 -7.24 15.21 -18.00
C ARG A 141 -7.41 16.51 -18.79
N GLU A 142 -8.60 17.09 -18.74
CA GLU A 142 -8.94 18.39 -19.34
C GLU A 142 -8.99 19.46 -18.24
N ALA A 143 -8.87 20.74 -18.59
CA ALA A 143 -9.07 21.84 -17.66
C ALA A 143 -10.46 21.68 -16.99
N GLY A 144 -10.48 21.29 -15.73
CA GLY A 144 -11.69 20.86 -15.06
C GLY A 144 -12.73 21.98 -14.99
N ARG A 145 -13.92 21.73 -15.56
CA ARG A 145 -15.14 22.53 -15.25
C ARG A 145 -15.69 22.20 -13.85
N LEU A 146 -15.17 21.17 -13.19
CA LEU A 146 -15.59 20.68 -11.89
C LEU A 146 -14.56 21.09 -10.83
N GLY A 147 -15.05 21.69 -9.74
CA GLY A 147 -14.27 22.46 -8.76
C GLY A 147 -14.82 23.88 -8.52
N ASN A 148 -15.67 24.37 -9.44
CA ASN A 148 -16.42 25.63 -9.29
C ASN A 148 -17.80 25.43 -8.62
N VAL A 149 -18.17 24.19 -8.32
CA VAL A 149 -19.40 23.87 -7.58
C VAL A 149 -18.99 23.70 -6.14
N LYS A 150 -19.44 24.61 -5.28
CA LYS A 150 -19.20 24.52 -3.84
C LYS A 150 -19.88 23.26 -3.29
N SER A 151 -19.27 22.64 -2.30
CA SER A 151 -19.90 21.53 -1.57
C SER A 151 -21.23 21.99 -0.99
N ASP A 152 -22.23 21.12 -0.95
CA ASP A 152 -23.51 21.39 -0.27
C ASP A 152 -23.33 21.56 1.25
N THR A 153 -22.16 21.19 1.78
CA THR A 153 -21.73 21.44 3.17
C THR A 153 -21.00 22.78 3.35
N PHE A 154 -20.83 23.57 2.30
CA PHE A 154 -20.28 24.92 2.42
C PHE A 154 -21.33 25.85 3.02
N THR A 155 -21.30 26.03 4.34
CA THR A 155 -21.86 27.23 4.97
C THR A 155 -20.95 28.41 4.63
N PRO A 156 -21.48 29.55 4.18
CA PRO A 156 -20.69 30.77 4.05
C PRO A 156 -19.93 31.02 5.37
N THR A 157 -18.62 31.21 5.29
CA THR A 157 -17.74 31.49 6.45
C THR A 157 -18.25 32.66 7.31
N ASP A 158 -19.04 33.54 6.73
CA ASP A 158 -19.63 34.69 7.41
C ASP A 158 -20.74 34.31 8.41
N GLU A 159 -21.34 33.12 8.30
CA GLU A 159 -22.38 32.67 9.24
C GLU A 159 -21.80 31.91 10.44
N ILE A 160 -20.63 31.27 10.30
CA ILE A 160 -20.02 30.44 11.36
C ILE A 160 -19.70 31.29 12.59
N TRP A 161 -19.10 32.46 12.40
CA TRP A 161 -18.77 33.36 13.52
C TRP A 161 -20.03 33.99 14.13
N GLN A 162 -21.05 34.25 13.31
CA GLN A 162 -22.34 34.80 13.77
C GLN A 162 -23.08 33.79 14.63
N GLN A 163 -23.13 32.53 14.19
CA GLN A 163 -23.72 31.44 14.96
C GLN A 163 -23.00 31.26 16.29
N PHE A 164 -21.66 31.23 16.29
CA PHE A 164 -20.87 31.20 17.52
C PHE A 164 -21.21 32.37 18.46
N VAL A 165 -21.34 33.59 17.94
CA VAL A 165 -21.70 34.75 18.76
C VAL A 165 -23.13 34.65 19.31
N LEU A 166 -24.09 34.13 18.53
CA LEU A 166 -25.47 33.90 18.98
C LEU A 166 -25.55 32.82 20.04
N ASP A 167 -24.75 31.77 19.94
CA ASP A 167 -24.68 30.69 20.93
C ASP A 167 -24.10 31.20 22.26
N GLU A 168 -23.12 32.11 22.21
CA GLU A 168 -22.43 32.62 23.40
C GLU A 168 -23.11 33.83 24.06
N LEU A 169 -23.65 34.76 23.27
CA LEU A 169 -24.28 35.99 23.75
C LEU A 169 -25.81 35.95 23.70
N GLY A 170 -26.39 34.89 23.16
CA GLY A 170 -27.83 34.67 23.02
C GLY A 170 -28.41 35.19 21.70
N PRO A 171 -29.64 34.75 21.35
CA PRO A 171 -30.24 34.96 20.03
C PRO A 171 -30.61 36.43 19.73
N ASN A 172 -30.64 37.30 20.74
CA ASN A 172 -31.05 38.70 20.61
C ASN A 172 -29.87 39.67 20.46
N VAL A 173 -28.64 39.16 20.33
CA VAL A 173 -27.45 40.02 20.23
C VAL A 173 -27.37 40.69 18.85
N ASN A 174 -27.07 41.99 18.84
CA ASN A 174 -26.86 42.71 17.58
C ASN A 174 -25.47 42.37 17.00
N LEU A 175 -25.44 41.50 15.99
CA LEU A 175 -24.22 41.05 15.30
C LEU A 175 -23.40 42.19 14.68
N SER A 176 -24.06 43.27 14.22
CA SER A 176 -23.37 44.43 13.63
C SER A 176 -22.56 45.25 14.65
N SER A 177 -22.84 45.07 15.95
CA SER A 177 -22.12 45.74 17.05
C SER A 177 -20.88 44.97 17.52
N ILE A 178 -20.63 43.77 16.96
CA ILE A 178 -19.55 42.89 17.39
C ILE A 178 -18.26 43.29 16.70
N THR A 179 -17.32 43.83 17.48
CA THR A 179 -15.99 44.18 16.98
C THR A 179 -15.07 42.95 16.97
N PRO A 180 -14.01 42.93 16.14
CA PRO A 180 -13.02 41.84 16.14
C PRO A 180 -12.41 41.58 17.51
N LYS A 181 -12.19 42.63 18.31
CA LYS A 181 -11.68 42.51 19.69
C LYS A 181 -12.68 41.81 20.62
N LYS A 182 -13.97 42.15 20.51
CA LYS A 182 -15.02 41.52 21.31
C LYS A 182 -15.19 40.05 20.93
N PHE A 183 -15.17 39.74 19.64
CA PHE A 183 -15.19 38.36 19.14
C PHE A 183 -13.96 37.56 19.62
N TYR A 184 -12.76 38.12 19.51
CA TYR A 184 -11.52 37.49 19.97
C TYR A 184 -11.59 37.16 21.46
N ASN A 185 -12.10 38.07 22.29
CA ASN A 185 -12.22 37.82 23.73
C ASN A 185 -13.20 36.67 24.05
N LEU A 186 -14.34 36.58 23.35
CA LEU A 186 -15.27 35.44 23.51
C LEU A 186 -14.58 34.10 23.21
N TRP A 187 -13.66 34.10 22.25
CA TRP A 187 -12.89 32.91 21.88
C TRP A 187 -11.79 32.58 22.89
N VAL A 188 -11.04 33.59 23.34
CA VAL A 188 -9.94 33.41 24.28
C VAL A 188 -10.43 32.92 25.65
N ASP A 189 -11.61 33.36 26.10
CA ASP A 189 -12.20 32.90 27.36
C ASP A 189 -12.54 31.40 27.35
N LYS A 190 -12.67 30.78 26.16
CA LYS A 190 -12.95 29.35 25.99
C LYS A 190 -11.69 28.51 25.85
N LEU A 191 -10.58 29.11 25.44
CA LEU A 191 -9.33 28.40 25.28
C LEU A 191 -8.61 28.35 26.62
N ASP A 192 -8.29 27.13 27.04
CA ASP A 192 -7.30 26.96 28.09
C ASP A 192 -6.00 27.67 27.69
N SER A 193 -5.39 28.39 28.63
CA SER A 193 -4.02 28.87 28.41
C SER A 193 -3.12 27.68 28.02
N PRO A 194 -2.07 27.89 27.21
CA PRO A 194 -1.19 26.79 26.78
C PRO A 194 -0.68 25.92 27.95
N SER A 195 -0.46 26.52 29.11
CA SER A 195 -0.07 25.80 30.34
C SER A 195 -1.19 24.87 30.86
N ILE A 196 -2.43 25.37 30.95
CA ILE A 196 -3.59 24.59 31.41
C ILE A 196 -3.92 23.48 30.40
N PHE A 197 -3.91 23.82 29.11
CA PHE A 197 -4.15 22.87 28.03
C PHE A 197 -3.14 21.71 28.08
N ASN A 198 -1.84 22.02 28.16
CA ASN A 198 -0.79 21.01 28.26
C ASN A 198 -0.92 20.15 29.53
N LYS A 199 -1.34 20.74 30.65
CA LYS A 199 -1.59 19.99 31.89
C LYS A 199 -2.76 19.00 31.73
N LYS A 200 -3.88 19.42 31.12
CA LYS A 200 -5.02 18.53 30.83
C LYS A 200 -4.63 17.42 29.85
N LEU A 201 -3.85 17.75 28.83
CA LEU A 201 -3.38 16.78 27.83
C LEU A 201 -2.47 15.72 28.46
N ARG A 202 -1.58 16.14 29.38
CA ARG A 202 -0.77 15.21 30.19
C ARG A 202 -1.63 14.37 31.14
N ALA A 203 -2.68 14.92 31.76
CA ALA A 203 -3.56 14.13 32.61
C ALA A 203 -4.42 13.11 31.84
N LEU A 204 -4.78 13.41 30.58
CA LEU A 204 -5.60 12.53 29.74
C LEU A 204 -4.80 11.43 29.03
N PHE A 205 -3.54 11.70 28.69
CA PHE A 205 -2.72 10.82 27.85
C PHE A 205 -1.36 10.46 28.43
N GLY A 206 -0.92 11.15 29.47
CA GLY A 206 0.26 10.80 30.26
C GLY A 206 -0.18 9.89 31.41
N GLY A 207 -0.29 8.60 31.12
CA GLY A 207 -0.30 7.62 32.20
C GLY A 207 0.96 7.79 33.06
N ASP A 208 0.83 7.54 34.37
CA ASP A 208 1.95 7.44 35.29
C ASP A 208 3.02 6.53 34.69
N SER A 209 4.11 7.14 34.21
CA SER A 209 5.35 6.44 33.94
C SER A 209 6.20 6.51 35.19
N ASP A 210 5.80 5.73 36.19
CA ASP A 210 6.66 5.29 37.29
C ASP A 210 6.43 3.77 37.44
N ASP A 211 7.05 3.01 36.52
CA ASP A 211 7.57 1.64 36.68
C ASP A 211 8.52 1.30 35.51
#